data_AF-A0A963RP14-F1
#
_entry.id   AF-A0A963RP14-F1
#
_cell.length_a   1.000
_cell.length_b   1.000
_cell.length_c   1.000
_cell.angle_alpha   90.00
_cell.angle_beta   90.00
_cell.angle_gamma   90.00
#
_symmetry.space_group_name_H-M   'P 1'
#
loop_
_entity.id
_entity.type
_entity.pdbx_description
1 polymer ?
#
loop_
_entity_poly.entity_id
_entity_poly.type
_entity_poly.pdbx_seq_one_letter_code
_entity_poly.pdbx_strand_id
1 'polypeptide(L)'
;IEERLRSARAPMRPARRIDDEFLDKGGLLEVASDDTYQKNPHAILRTFLVYEQELGVKQLSARTLRALYNARSLMDSEYRADPANRAMFMKILKQPAGITHAFRLMNQTSVLGRYLWPFRRIVGQMQHDLFHVYTVDQHILMVLRNVRRFFIPEHAH
;
A
#
# COMPACT_ATOMS: atom_id res chain seq x y z
N ILE A 1 14.25 11.54 31.04
CA ILE A 1 12.86 11.03 31.16
C ILE A 1 11.84 12.09 30.71
N GLU A 2 12.03 13.37 31.05
CA GLU A 2 11.13 14.47 30.64
C GLU A 2 11.04 14.73 29.12
N GLU A 3 12.07 14.42 28.34
CA GLU A 3 12.10 14.71 26.90
C GLU A 3 11.15 13.81 26.09
N ARG A 4 10.90 12.57 26.57
CA ARG A 4 9.88 11.66 26.00
C ARG A 4 8.44 12.08 26.31
N LEU A 5 8.24 12.87 27.37
CA LEU A 5 6.92 13.39 27.74
C LEU A 5 6.60 14.70 27.02
N ARG A 6 7.61 15.43 26.53
CA ARG A 6 7.41 16.66 25.72
C ARG A 6 6.98 16.36 24.28
N SER A 7 7.36 15.21 23.70
CA SER A 7 6.91 14.82 22.35
C SER A 7 5.44 14.37 22.30
N ALA A 8 4.84 14.06 23.45
CA ALA A 8 3.42 13.69 23.57
C ALA A 8 2.45 14.89 23.53
N ARG A 9 2.97 16.13 23.48
CA ARG A 9 2.20 17.38 23.48
C ARG A 9 2.53 18.31 22.32
N ALA A 10 3.12 17.81 21.23
CA ALA A 10 3.07 18.56 19.98
C ALA A 10 1.58 18.70 19.59
N PRO A 11 1.07 19.92 19.30
CA PRO A 11 -0.32 20.07 18.88
C PRO A 11 -0.54 19.16 17.67
N MET A 12 -1.51 18.24 17.76
CA MET A 12 -1.91 17.43 16.62
C MET A 12 -2.24 18.40 15.50
N ARG A 13 -1.41 18.40 14.44
CA ARG A 13 -1.71 19.22 13.27
C ARG A 13 -3.11 18.85 12.80
N PRO A 14 -3.98 19.83 12.52
CA PRO A 14 -5.33 19.54 12.07
C PRO A 14 -5.25 18.66 10.82
N ALA A 15 -6.15 17.68 10.72
CA ALA A 15 -6.18 16.79 9.57
C ALA A 15 -6.40 17.64 8.31
N ARG A 16 -5.48 17.52 7.35
CA ARG A 16 -5.59 18.17 6.05
C ARG A 16 -6.34 17.25 5.12
N ARG A 17 -7.45 17.72 4.55
CA ARG A 17 -8.20 16.96 3.55
C ARG A 17 -7.36 16.84 2.27
N ILE A 18 -7.19 15.62 1.78
CA ILE A 18 -6.61 15.36 0.45
C ILE A 18 -7.75 15.38 -0.57
N ASP A 19 -8.83 14.65 -0.27
CA ASP A 19 -10.06 14.59 -1.06
C ASP A 19 -11.24 14.08 -0.20
N ASP A 20 -12.29 13.56 -0.84
CA ASP A 20 -13.50 13.04 -0.17
C ASP A 20 -13.28 11.74 0.60
N GLU A 21 -12.27 10.96 0.23
CA GLU A 21 -11.99 9.64 0.79
C GLU A 21 -10.77 9.65 1.72
N PHE A 22 -9.87 10.62 1.58
CA PHE A 22 -8.58 10.64 2.27
C PHE A 22 -8.23 11.96 2.96
N LEU A 23 -7.55 11.84 4.10
CA LEU A 23 -6.95 12.93 4.85
C LEU A 23 -5.49 12.61 5.21
N ASP A 24 -4.70 13.66 5.34
CA ASP A 24 -3.37 13.63 5.97
C ASP A 24 -3.47 14.12 7.42
N LYS A 25 -3.19 13.22 8.37
CA LYS A 25 -3.19 13.50 9.80
C LYS A 25 -1.77 13.43 10.35
N GLY A 26 -1.02 14.50 10.15
CA GLY A 26 0.35 14.62 10.66
C GLY A 26 1.34 13.66 10.00
N GLY A 27 1.19 13.44 8.68
CA GLY A 27 1.99 12.50 7.90
C GLY A 27 1.42 11.08 7.86
N LEU A 28 0.18 10.89 8.32
CA LEU A 28 -0.54 9.62 8.28
C LEU A 28 -1.72 9.72 7.30
N LEU A 29 -1.76 8.83 6.30
CA LEU A 29 -2.90 8.73 5.40
C LEU A 29 -4.07 8.04 6.12
N GLU A 30 -5.15 8.79 6.32
CA GLU A 30 -6.36 8.40 7.03
C GLU A 30 -7.56 8.37 6.07
N VAL A 31 -8.35 7.29 6.09
CA VAL A 31 -9.64 7.25 5.40
C VAL A 31 -10.64 8.21 6.07
N ALA A 32 -11.51 8.82 5.27
CA ALA A 32 -12.55 9.74 5.75
C ALA A 32 -13.56 9.06 6.67
N SER A 33 -13.88 7.80 6.39
CA SER A 33 -14.81 7.00 7.19
C SER A 33 -14.37 5.55 7.29
N ASP A 34 -14.89 4.81 8.29
CA ASP A 34 -14.56 3.38 8.44
C ASP A 34 -15.17 2.52 7.33
N ASP A 35 -16.20 3.04 6.66
CA ASP A 35 -16.93 2.39 5.57
C ASP A 35 -16.52 2.88 4.18
N THR A 36 -15.43 3.66 4.06
CA THR A 36 -14.96 4.25 2.79
C THR A 36 -14.82 3.17 1.71
N TYR A 37 -14.23 2.02 2.03
CA TYR A 37 -14.03 0.94 1.06
C TYR A 37 -15.29 0.13 0.75
N GLN A 38 -16.26 0.06 1.67
CA GLN A 38 -17.54 -0.58 1.43
C GLN A 38 -18.40 0.26 0.48
N LYS A 39 -18.34 1.59 0.63
CA LYS A 39 -19.00 2.55 -0.28
C LYS A 39 -18.33 2.61 -1.65
N ASN A 40 -17.00 2.61 -1.67
CA ASN A 40 -16.23 2.63 -2.90
C ASN A 40 -15.03 1.66 -2.81
N PRO A 41 -15.17 0.42 -3.30
CA PRO A 41 -14.08 -0.55 -3.30
C PRO A 41 -12.84 -0.07 -4.06
N HIS A 42 -12.99 0.75 -5.10
CA HIS A 42 -11.86 1.28 -5.88
C HIS A 42 -10.88 2.10 -5.02
N ALA A 43 -11.38 2.68 -3.92
CA ALA A 43 -10.55 3.43 -2.99
C ALA A 43 -9.45 2.56 -2.37
N ILE A 44 -9.59 1.22 -2.32
CA ILE A 44 -8.56 0.32 -1.77
C ILE A 44 -7.22 0.47 -2.51
N LEU A 45 -7.23 0.42 -3.85
CA LEU A 45 -6.00 0.64 -4.64
C LEU A 45 -5.61 2.12 -4.63
N ARG A 46 -6.61 3.02 -4.65
CA ARG A 46 -6.39 4.46 -4.61
C ARG A 46 -5.60 4.90 -3.37
N THR A 47 -5.78 4.24 -2.22
CA THR A 47 -5.00 4.47 -0.99
C THR A 47 -3.49 4.44 -1.26
N PHE A 48 -3.03 3.49 -2.07
CA PHE A 48 -1.60 3.35 -2.35
C PHE A 48 -1.11 4.35 -3.39
N LEU A 49 -1.94 4.71 -4.37
CA LEU A 49 -1.62 5.78 -5.31
C LEU A 49 -1.51 7.14 -4.58
N VAL A 50 -2.46 7.45 -3.70
CA VAL A 50 -2.43 8.68 -2.89
C VAL A 50 -1.21 8.67 -1.97
N TYR A 51 -0.88 7.53 -1.37
CA TYR A 51 0.33 7.38 -0.56
C TYR A 51 1.62 7.71 -1.34
N GLU A 52 1.70 7.38 -2.63
CA GLU A 52 2.86 7.70 -3.48
C GLU A 52 2.90 9.19 -3.88
N GLN A 53 1.73 9.80 -4.08
CA GLN A 53 1.60 11.16 -4.62
C GLN A 53 1.63 12.25 -3.55
N GLU A 54 1.16 11.95 -2.34
CA GLU A 54 0.96 12.96 -1.31
C GLU A 54 2.26 13.26 -0.54
N LEU A 55 2.81 14.45 -0.77
CA LEU A 55 4.03 14.91 -0.10
C LEU A 55 3.81 15.01 1.42
N GLY A 56 4.70 14.38 2.18
CA GLY A 56 4.68 14.43 3.65
C GLY A 56 3.92 13.29 4.32
N VAL A 57 3.12 12.54 3.57
CA VAL A 57 2.57 11.26 4.04
C VAL A 57 3.71 10.24 4.12
N LYS A 58 3.83 9.58 5.27
CA LYS A 58 4.90 8.62 5.56
C LYS A 58 4.35 7.23 5.86
N GLN A 59 3.17 7.13 6.45
CA GLN A 59 2.56 5.87 6.85
C GLN A 59 1.03 5.91 6.69
N LEU A 60 0.39 4.74 6.81
CA LEU A 60 -1.06 4.63 6.92
C LEU A 60 -1.49 4.79 8.38
N SER A 61 -2.60 5.48 8.63
CA SER A 61 -3.14 5.57 9.99
C SER A 61 -3.70 4.22 10.46
N ALA A 62 -3.82 4.04 11.77
CA ALA A 62 -4.44 2.83 12.34
C ALA A 62 -5.90 2.64 11.85
N ARG A 63 -6.61 3.75 11.57
CA ARG A 63 -7.95 3.71 10.99
C ARG A 63 -7.92 3.11 9.59
N THR A 64 -7.02 3.58 8.74
CA THR A 64 -6.83 3.07 7.38
C THR A 64 -6.45 1.58 7.38
N LEU A 65 -5.55 1.17 8.27
CA LEU A 65 -5.15 -0.24 8.41
C LEU A 65 -6.33 -1.15 8.78
N ARG A 66 -7.16 -0.73 9.75
CA ARG A 66 -8.38 -1.47 10.13
C ARG A 66 -9.39 -1.53 8.99
N ALA A 67 -9.62 -0.42 8.30
CA ALA A 67 -10.53 -0.36 7.17
C ALA A 67 -10.06 -1.30 6.04
N LEU A 68 -8.76 -1.33 5.72
CA LEU A 68 -8.20 -2.26 4.73
C LEU A 68 -8.36 -3.72 5.15
N TYR A 69 -8.13 -4.04 6.43
CA TYR A 69 -8.35 -5.38 6.97
C TYR A 69 -9.80 -5.85 6.80
N ASN A 70 -10.77 -4.95 7.02
CA ASN A 70 -12.20 -5.23 6.88
C ASN A 70 -12.66 -5.30 5.41
N ALA A 71 -11.98 -4.60 4.51
CA ALA A 71 -12.27 -4.59 3.08
C ALA A 71 -11.75 -5.83 2.31
N ARG A 72 -11.06 -6.74 3.00
CA ARG A 72 -10.37 -7.89 2.39
C ARG A 72 -11.26 -8.82 1.56
N SER A 73 -12.54 -8.95 1.90
CA SER A 73 -13.51 -9.76 1.14
C SER A 73 -14.00 -9.06 -0.13
N LEU A 74 -13.90 -7.73 -0.21
CA LEU A 74 -14.32 -6.95 -1.38
C LEU A 74 -13.39 -7.16 -2.58
N MET A 75 -12.17 -7.64 -2.36
CA MET A 75 -11.20 -7.94 -3.42
C MET A 75 -11.40 -9.35 -3.97
N ASP A 76 -12.58 -9.62 -4.51
CA ASP A 76 -12.95 -10.89 -5.15
C ASP A 76 -12.56 -10.95 -6.64
N SER A 77 -13.12 -11.91 -7.39
CA SER A 77 -12.84 -12.05 -8.82
C SER A 77 -13.35 -10.89 -9.64
N GLU A 78 -14.50 -10.30 -9.28
CA GLU A 78 -15.09 -9.18 -10.01
C GLU A 78 -14.25 -7.93 -9.79
N TYR A 79 -13.85 -7.66 -8.54
CA TYR A 79 -12.94 -6.56 -8.22
C TYR A 79 -11.62 -6.63 -8.99
N ARG A 80 -11.05 -7.83 -9.14
CA ARG A 80 -9.81 -8.05 -9.92
C ARG A 80 -10.03 -7.93 -11.43
N ALA A 81 -11.21 -8.30 -11.91
CA ALA A 81 -11.55 -8.22 -13.33
C ALA A 81 -11.85 -6.79 -13.79
N ASP A 82 -12.25 -5.92 -12.85
CA ASP A 82 -12.65 -4.55 -13.12
C ASP A 82 -11.54 -3.73 -13.85
N PRO A 83 -11.83 -3.18 -15.04
CA PRO A 83 -10.90 -2.34 -15.79
C PRO A 83 -10.42 -1.09 -15.02
N ALA A 84 -11.25 -0.49 -14.17
CA ALA A 84 -10.88 0.67 -13.37
C ALA A 84 -9.82 0.31 -12.33
N ASN A 85 -9.95 -0.85 -11.69
CA ASN A 85 -8.94 -1.34 -10.74
C ASN A 85 -7.64 -1.72 -11.43
N ARG A 86 -7.70 -2.32 -12.63
CA ARG A 86 -6.52 -2.58 -13.47
C ARG A 86 -5.80 -1.29 -13.83
N ALA A 87 -6.55 -0.28 -14.30
CA ALA A 87 -5.99 1.03 -14.61
C ALA A 87 -5.37 1.68 -13.37
N MET A 88 -6.02 1.59 -12.21
CA MET A 88 -5.49 2.11 -10.95
C MET A 88 -4.17 1.42 -10.56
N PHE A 89 -4.11 0.10 -10.63
CA PHE A 89 -2.90 -0.65 -10.34
C PHE A 89 -1.76 -0.29 -11.31
N MET A 90 -2.05 -0.10 -12.60
CA MET A 90 -1.07 0.37 -13.56
C MET A 90 -0.60 1.81 -13.28
N LYS A 91 -1.44 2.67 -12.70
CA LYS A 91 -1.02 4.02 -12.27
C LYS A 91 -0.04 3.96 -11.10
N ILE A 92 -0.25 3.06 -10.13
CA ILE A 92 0.69 2.81 -9.02
C ILE A 92 2.04 2.37 -9.58
N LEU A 93 2.05 1.36 -10.45
CA LEU A 93 3.27 0.84 -11.09
C LEU A 93 4.05 1.88 -11.90
N LYS A 94 3.37 2.90 -12.43
CA LYS A 94 3.96 3.94 -13.26
C LYS A 94 4.35 5.20 -12.49
N GLN A 95 4.20 5.24 -11.16
CA GLN A 95 4.64 6.42 -10.40
C GLN A 95 6.15 6.64 -10.52
N PRO A 96 6.61 7.89 -10.66
CA PRO A 96 8.05 8.18 -10.81
C PRO A 96 8.86 7.86 -9.53
N ALA A 97 8.19 7.81 -8.38
CA ALA A 97 8.77 7.50 -7.08
C ALA A 97 7.75 6.79 -6.18
N GLY A 98 8.16 6.32 -5.00
CA GLY A 98 7.23 5.75 -4.00
C GLY A 98 6.84 4.28 -4.19
N ILE A 99 6.97 3.72 -5.41
CA ILE A 99 6.56 2.34 -5.77
C ILE A 99 6.99 1.29 -4.74
N THR A 100 8.27 1.26 -4.38
CA THR A 100 8.79 0.23 -3.45
C THR A 100 8.10 0.30 -2.07
N HIS A 101 7.77 1.51 -1.60
CA HIS A 101 7.09 1.70 -0.32
C HIS A 101 5.61 1.33 -0.43
N ALA A 102 4.95 1.75 -1.52
CA ALA A 102 3.57 1.40 -1.79
C ALA A 102 3.37 -0.11 -1.86
N PHE A 103 4.18 -0.83 -2.65
CA PHE A 103 4.09 -2.28 -2.76
C PHE A 103 4.40 -3.00 -1.44
N ARG A 104 5.35 -2.50 -0.64
CA ARG A 104 5.60 -3.02 0.71
C ARG A 104 4.35 -2.91 1.57
N LEU A 105 3.69 -1.75 1.58
CA LEU A 105 2.44 -1.54 2.31
C LEU A 105 1.30 -2.39 1.76
N MET A 106 1.16 -2.52 0.44
CA MET A 106 0.16 -3.39 -0.18
C MET A 106 0.37 -4.84 0.24
N ASN A 107 1.62 -5.30 0.37
CA ASN A 107 1.93 -6.64 0.85
C ASN A 107 1.59 -6.80 2.34
N GLN A 108 2.06 -5.87 3.19
CA GLN A 108 1.81 -5.89 4.65
C GLN A 108 0.31 -5.85 5.00
N THR A 109 -0.50 -5.18 4.17
CA THR A 109 -1.96 -5.09 4.34
C THR A 109 -2.73 -6.21 3.66
N SER A 110 -2.04 -7.19 3.06
CA SER A 110 -2.61 -8.27 2.23
C SER A 110 -3.30 -7.82 0.94
N VAL A 111 -3.34 -6.53 0.62
CA VAL A 111 -3.96 -6.00 -0.60
C VAL A 111 -3.29 -6.57 -1.84
N LEU A 112 -1.96 -6.63 -1.86
CA LEU A 112 -1.21 -7.12 -3.03
C LEU A 112 -1.57 -8.57 -3.36
N GLY A 113 -1.57 -9.46 -2.37
CA GLY A 113 -1.94 -10.87 -2.56
C GLY A 113 -3.42 -11.08 -2.87
N ARG A 114 -4.31 -10.20 -2.42
CA ARG A 114 -5.75 -10.30 -2.73
C ARG A 114 -6.06 -9.76 -4.13
N TYR A 115 -5.30 -8.78 -4.59
CA TYR A 115 -5.44 -8.22 -5.92
C TYR A 115 -4.75 -9.09 -7.00
N LEU A 116 -3.51 -9.52 -6.77
CA LEU A 116 -2.78 -10.43 -7.65
C LEU A 116 -2.91 -11.87 -7.14
N TRP A 117 -4.00 -12.54 -7.48
CA TRP A 117 -4.28 -13.90 -7.00
C TRP A 117 -3.15 -14.93 -7.24
N PRO A 118 -2.48 -14.96 -8.41
CA PRO A 118 -1.32 -15.83 -8.59
C PRO A 118 -0.18 -15.55 -7.61
N PHE A 119 0.06 -14.27 -7.30
CA PHE A 119 1.05 -13.84 -6.32
C PHE A 119 0.68 -14.29 -4.90
N ARG A 120 -0.61 -14.37 -4.56
CA ARG A 120 -1.07 -14.89 -3.26
C ARG A 120 -0.48 -16.26 -2.89
N ARG A 121 -0.25 -17.11 -3.90
CA ARG A 121 0.22 -18.49 -3.69
C ARG A 121 1.68 -18.57 -3.25
N ILE A 122 2.45 -17.49 -3.44
CA ILE A 122 3.87 -17.43 -3.09
C ILE A 122 4.17 -16.55 -1.86
N VAL A 123 3.19 -15.79 -1.36
CA VAL A 123 3.36 -14.98 -0.14
C VAL A 123 3.43 -15.91 1.09
N GLY A 124 4.44 -15.71 1.93
CA GLY A 124 4.63 -16.46 3.18
C GLY A 124 5.23 -17.88 3.01
N GLN A 125 5.66 -18.25 1.81
CA GLN A 125 6.38 -19.51 1.57
C GLN A 125 7.83 -19.38 2.06
N MET A 126 8.11 -19.88 3.27
CA MET A 126 9.45 -20.00 3.81
C MET A 126 10.19 -21.14 3.08
N GLN A 127 11.19 -20.84 2.25
CA GLN A 127 12.16 -21.85 1.87
C GLN A 127 13.16 -21.99 3.02
N HIS A 128 13.13 -23.13 3.71
CA HIS A 128 14.28 -23.58 4.49
C HIS A 128 15.37 -24.00 3.50
N ASP A 129 16.29 -23.09 3.21
CA ASP A 129 17.57 -23.41 2.58
C ASP A 129 18.68 -22.70 3.36
N LEU A 130 19.81 -23.38 3.56
CA LEU A 130 20.92 -23.06 4.47
C LEU A 130 21.67 -21.73 4.16
N PHE A 131 21.13 -20.91 3.27
CA PHE A 131 21.69 -19.61 2.87
C PHE A 131 20.80 -18.38 3.18
N HIS A 132 19.68 -18.53 3.90
CA HIS A 132 18.72 -17.42 4.06
C HIS A 132 18.72 -16.78 5.46
N VAL A 133 19.49 -15.70 5.61
CA VAL A 133 19.49 -14.80 6.78
C VAL A 133 18.34 -13.75 6.72
N TYR A 134 17.53 -13.73 5.66
CA TYR A 134 16.46 -12.73 5.45
C TYR A 134 15.09 -13.38 5.19
N THR A 135 14.01 -12.73 5.65
CA THR A 135 12.64 -13.21 5.41
C THR A 135 12.23 -13.06 3.95
N VAL A 136 11.33 -13.95 3.49
CA VAL A 136 10.79 -14.05 2.12
C VAL A 136 10.20 -12.72 1.60
N ASP A 137 9.78 -11.83 2.51
CA ASP A 137 9.25 -10.51 2.20
C ASP A 137 10.29 -9.57 1.55
N GLN A 138 11.59 -9.78 1.83
CA GLN A 138 12.69 -9.09 1.16
C GLN A 138 12.90 -9.61 -0.28
N HIS A 139 12.67 -10.91 -0.52
CA HIS A 139 12.78 -11.52 -1.85
C HIS A 139 11.66 -11.06 -2.79
N ILE A 140 10.45 -10.84 -2.28
CA ILE A 140 9.33 -10.28 -3.07
C ILE A 140 9.63 -8.85 -3.56
N LEU A 141 10.27 -8.03 -2.71
CA LEU A 141 10.69 -6.68 -3.11
C LEU A 141 11.83 -6.72 -4.14
N MET A 142 12.68 -7.75 -4.10
CA MET A 142 13.66 -8.01 -5.16
C MET A 142 12.99 -8.44 -6.48
N VAL A 143 11.92 -9.25 -6.45
CA VAL A 143 11.15 -9.60 -7.66
C VAL A 143 10.46 -8.38 -8.25
N LEU A 144 9.81 -7.53 -7.44
CA LEU A 144 9.17 -6.30 -7.93
C LEU A 144 10.19 -5.29 -8.48
N ARG A 145 11.39 -5.21 -7.87
CA ARG A 145 12.52 -4.46 -8.43
C ARG A 145 12.94 -5.01 -9.81
N ASN A 146 12.91 -6.32 -10.01
CA ASN A 146 13.20 -6.95 -11.30
C ASN A 146 12.07 -6.76 -12.32
N VAL A 147 10.80 -6.81 -11.92
CA VAL A 147 9.66 -6.51 -12.80
C VAL A 147 9.72 -5.06 -13.29
N ARG A 148 10.13 -4.10 -12.45
CA ARG A 148 10.38 -2.70 -12.87
C ARG A 148 11.40 -2.61 -14.01
N ARG A 149 12.45 -3.45 -14.03
CA ARG A 149 13.46 -3.42 -15.10
C ARG A 149 12.86 -3.67 -16.49
N PHE A 150 11.80 -4.46 -16.60
CA PHE A 150 11.10 -4.68 -17.88
C PHE A 150 10.23 -3.50 -18.33
N PHE A 151 9.92 -2.55 -17.44
CA PHE A 151 9.12 -1.35 -17.76
C PHE A 151 9.96 -0.07 -17.92
N ILE A 152 11.28 -0.16 -17.74
CA ILE A 152 12.23 0.94 -17.98
C ILE A 152 12.82 0.73 -19.38
N PRO A 153 12.66 1.69 -20.32
CA PRO A 153 13.15 1.56 -21.69
C PRO A 153 14.65 1.27 -21.79
N GLU A 154 15.45 1.75 -20.85
CA GLU A 154 16.90 1.52 -20.81
C GLU A 154 17.32 0.06 -20.51
N HIS A 155 16.38 -0.83 -20.19
CA HIS A 155 16.65 -2.23 -19.83
C HIS A 155 15.79 -3.26 -20.57
N ALA A 156 15.01 -2.83 -21.56
CA ALA A 156 14.36 -3.74 -22.51
C ALA A 156 15.39 -4.15 -23.57
N HIS A 157 15.99 -5.33 -23.39
CA HIS A 157 16.84 -5.98 -24.40
C HIS A 157 16.01 -6.89 -25.29
#